data_AF-A0A1P8US66-F1
#
_entry.id   AF-A0A1P8US66-F1
#
_cell.length_a   1.000
_cell.length_b   1.000
_cell.length_c   1.000
_cell.angle_alpha   90.00
_cell.angle_beta   90.00
_cell.angle_gamma   90.00
#
_symmetry.space_group_name_H-M   'P 1'
#
loop_
_entity.id
_entity.type
_entity.pdbx_description
1 polymer ?
#
loop_
_entity_poly.entity_id
_entity_poly.type
_entity_poly.pdbx_seq_one_letter_code
_entity_poly.pdbx_strand_id
1 'polypeptide(L)'
;MGRGIAQVFAQSGYDVMLQDVSSDALGIAEGFIKDRLDRNVTSGKMTAGERAATLERLSYGSSIEPLGARDLIVESATEKEAVKVGSSKPSCRICPIIRF
;
A
#
# COMPACT_ATOMS: atom_id res chain seq x y z
N MET A 1 -5.03 -3.55 -6.79
CA MET A 1 -5.55 -2.19 -6.53
C MET A 1 -4.88 -1.55 -5.32
N GLY A 2 -4.56 -2.29 -4.25
CA GLY A 2 -3.96 -1.75 -3.02
C GLY A 2 -2.77 -0.81 -3.18
N ARG A 3 -1.81 -1.07 -4.07
CA ARG A 3 -0.68 -0.15 -4.33
C ARG A 3 -1.09 1.24 -4.84
N GLY A 4 -2.16 1.31 -5.65
CA GLY A 4 -2.65 2.59 -6.18
C GLY A 4 -3.39 3.40 -5.11
N ILE A 5 -4.14 2.71 -4.25
CA ILE A 5 -4.77 3.30 -3.07
C ILE A 5 -3.69 3.86 -2.14
N ALA A 6 -2.66 3.06 -1.83
CA ALA A 6 -1.55 3.48 -0.99
C ALA A 6 -0.84 4.72 -1.54
N GLN A 7 -0.58 4.75 -2.85
CA GLN A 7 0.02 5.91 -3.50
C GLN A 7 -0.81 7.18 -3.31
N VAL A 8 -2.13 7.14 -3.55
CA VAL A 8 -2.99 8.33 -3.47
C VAL A 8 -3.08 8.86 -2.03
N PHE A 9 -3.21 7.96 -1.05
CA PHE A 9 -3.23 8.37 0.36
C PHE A 9 -1.88 8.98 0.80
N ALA A 10 -0.76 8.36 0.42
CA ALA A 10 0.57 8.90 0.73
C ALA A 10 0.80 10.28 0.07
N GLN A 11 0.35 10.46 -1.17
CA GLN A 11 0.41 11.76 -1.86
C GLN A 11 -0.48 12.81 -1.21
N SER A 12 -1.56 12.39 -0.56
CA SER A 12 -2.47 13.27 0.18
C SER A 12 -1.95 13.64 1.57
N GLY A 13 -0.78 13.13 1.97
CA GLY A 13 -0.12 13.47 3.22
C GLY A 13 -0.31 12.48 4.37
N TYR A 14 -0.95 11.34 4.13
CA TYR A 14 -1.21 10.33 5.17
C TYR A 14 -0.11 9.27 5.25
N ASP A 15 0.14 8.77 6.46
CA ASP A 15 1.02 7.64 6.66
C ASP A 15 0.32 6.34 6.27
N VAL A 16 0.93 5.60 5.34
CA VAL A 16 0.36 4.39 4.78
C VAL A 16 1.34 3.23 4.90
N MET A 17 0.91 2.16 5.56
CA MET A 17 1.60 0.88 5.49
C MET A 17 0.92 -0.04 4.49
N LEU A 18 1.62 -0.43 3.44
CA LEU A 18 1.19 -1.48 2.54
C LEU A 18 1.60 -2.85 3.10
N GLN A 19 0.61 -3.69 3.33
CA GLN A 19 0.81 -5.03 3.87
C GLN A 19 0.45 -6.11 2.86
N ASP A 20 1.34 -7.10 2.69
CA ASP A 20 1.14 -8.30 1.87
C ASP A 20 1.93 -9.46 2.47
N VAL A 21 1.38 -10.67 2.42
CA VAL A 21 2.06 -11.90 2.85
C VAL A 21 3.28 -12.24 1.98
N SER A 22 3.32 -11.75 0.74
CA SER A 22 4.41 -11.93 -0.21
C SER A 22 5.33 -10.71 -0.23
N SER A 23 6.58 -10.90 0.21
CA SER A 23 7.64 -9.90 0.09
C SER A 23 7.88 -9.49 -1.37
N ASP A 24 7.74 -10.43 -2.31
CA ASP A 24 7.92 -10.16 -3.73
C ASP A 24 6.85 -9.21 -4.26
N ALA A 25 5.59 -9.41 -3.82
CA ALA A 25 4.49 -8.51 -4.17
C ALA A 25 4.69 -7.10 -3.58
N LEU A 26 5.26 -6.99 -2.37
CA LEU A 26 5.65 -5.70 -1.78
C LEU A 26 6.74 -5.01 -2.61
N GLY A 27 7.79 -5.73 -3.02
CA GLY A 27 8.85 -5.18 -3.86
C GLY A 27 8.33 -4.70 -5.23
N ILE A 28 7.44 -5.48 -5.85
CA ILE A 28 6.77 -5.08 -7.10
C ILE A 28 5.92 -3.83 -6.89
N ALA A 29 5.19 -3.75 -5.77
CA ALA A 29 4.36 -2.59 -5.44
C ALA A 29 5.22 -1.34 -5.19
N GLU A 30 6.33 -1.47 -4.46
CA GLU A 30 7.28 -0.40 -4.20
C GLU A 30 7.89 0.14 -5.49
N GLY A 31 8.43 -0.74 -6.34
CA GLY A 31 9.00 -0.35 -7.64
C GLY A 31 7.97 0.36 -8.53
N PHE A 32 6.74 -0.18 -8.60
CA PHE A 32 5.66 0.43 -9.37
C PHE A 32 5.30 1.84 -8.87
N ILE A 33 5.24 2.05 -7.55
CA ILE A 33 4.93 3.36 -6.98
C ILE A 33 6.07 4.35 -7.29
N LYS A 34 7.34 3.95 -7.08
CA LYS A 34 8.51 4.79 -7.39
C LYS A 34 8.52 5.23 -8.85
N ASP A 35 8.38 4.29 -9.79
CA ASP A 35 8.34 4.59 -11.22
C ASP A 35 7.20 5.53 -11.59
N ARG A 36 6.03 5.36 -10.97
CA ARG A 36 4.86 6.22 -11.20
C ARG A 36 5.10 7.64 -10.70
N LEU A 37 5.70 7.78 -9.51
CA LEU A 37 6.05 9.07 -8.94
C LEU A 37 7.15 9.76 -9.76
N ASP A 38 8.15 9.03 -10.22
CA ASP A 38 9.20 9.56 -11.11
C ASP A 38 8.60 10.11 -12.41
N ARG A 39 7.66 9.39 -13.03
CA ARG A 39 6.92 9.89 -14.20
C ARG A 39 6.11 11.15 -13.90
N ASN A 40 5.55 11.29 -12.71
CA ASN A 40 4.83 12.50 -12.32
C ASN A 40 5.78 13.68 -12.14
N VAL A 41 7.00 13.46 -11.65
CA VAL A 41 8.05 14.49 -11.59
C VAL A 41 8.51 14.89 -12.98
N THR A 42 8.84 13.93 -13.84
CA THR A 42 9.32 14.23 -15.21
C THR A 42 8.25 14.89 -16.08
N SER A 43 6.97 14.62 -15.82
CA SER A 43 5.85 15.29 -16.49
C SER A 43 5.45 16.64 -15.87
N GLY A 44 6.17 17.12 -14.85
CA GLY A 44 5.91 18.41 -14.20
C GLY A 44 4.63 18.46 -13.35
N LYS A 45 4.01 17.31 -13.06
CA LYS A 45 2.78 17.21 -12.26
C LYS A 45 3.04 17.22 -10.75
N MET A 46 4.29 17.05 -10.34
CA MET A 46 4.72 16.94 -8.96
C MET A 46 6.19 17.36 -8.86
N THR A 47 6.60 17.90 -7.73
CA THR A 47 7.99 18.26 -7.44
C THR A 47 8.80 17.07 -6.91
N ALA A 48 10.13 17.15 -6.99
CA ALA A 48 11.01 16.16 -6.38
C ALA A 48 10.87 16.11 -4.84
N GLY A 49 10.52 17.23 -4.21
CA GLY A 49 10.26 17.30 -2.77
C GLY A 49 8.98 16.56 -2.37
N GLU A 50 7.88 16.78 -3.10
CA GLU A 50 6.62 16.04 -2.89
C GLU A 50 6.79 14.54 -3.14
N ARG A 51 7.61 14.15 -4.11
CA ARG A 51 7.98 12.73 -4.32
C ARG A 51 8.66 12.15 -3.09
N ALA A 52 9.70 12.81 -2.58
CA ALA A 52 10.43 12.33 -1.42
C ALA A 52 9.51 12.20 -0.20
N ALA A 53 8.72 13.24 0.06
CA ALA A 53 7.76 13.25 1.17
C ALA A 53 6.65 12.18 1.01
N THR A 54 6.25 11.84 -0.22
CA THR A 54 5.30 10.74 -0.47
C THR A 54 5.92 9.39 -0.14
N LEU A 55 7.19 9.17 -0.51
CA LEU A 55 7.90 7.92 -0.26
C LEU A 55 8.20 7.73 1.23
N GLU A 56 8.49 8.79 1.97
CA GLU A 56 8.71 8.74 3.42
C GLU A 56 7.46 8.29 4.19
N ARG A 57 6.26 8.59 3.67
CA ARG A 57 4.98 8.17 4.25
C ARG A 57 4.59 6.73 3.92
N LEU A 58 5.31 6.07 3.01
CA LEU A 58 5.04 4.70 2.60
C LEU A 58 5.92 3.72 3.36
N SER A 59 5.28 2.81 4.08
CA SER A 59 5.94 1.69 4.74
C SER A 59 5.45 0.36 4.16
N TYR A 60 6.27 -0.68 4.21
CA TYR A 60 5.94 -2.01 3.71
C TYR A 60 6.14 -3.03 4.83
N GLY A 61 5.17 -3.94 5.01
CA GLY A 61 5.23 -4.92 6.09
C GLY A 61 4.63 -6.27 5.69
N SER A 62 5.38 -7.34 5.91
CA SER A 62 4.93 -8.72 5.64
C SER A 62 4.27 -9.41 6.82
N SER A 63 4.41 -8.87 8.04
CA SER A 63 3.79 -9.39 9.26
C SER A 63 2.54 -8.60 9.62
N ILE A 64 1.41 -9.29 9.82
CA ILE A 64 0.19 -8.71 10.39
C ILE A 64 0.50 -8.32 11.84
N GLU A 65 1.08 -7.15 12.03
CA GLU A 65 1.23 -6.51 13.34
C GLU A 65 -0.18 -6.22 13.90
N PRO A 66 -0.40 -6.35 15.22
CA PRO A 66 -1.68 -6.07 15.82
C PRO A 66 -2.15 -4.68 15.41
N LEU A 67 -3.35 -4.64 14.82
CA LEU A 67 -3.98 -3.48 14.18
C LEU A 67 -4.33 -2.34 15.17
N GLY A 68 -3.85 -2.41 16.41
CA GLY A 68 -4.36 -1.66 17.57
C GLY A 68 -4.12 -0.15 17.57
N ALA A 69 -3.46 0.42 16.55
CA ALA A 69 -3.21 1.86 16.45
C ALA A 69 -3.44 2.40 15.02
N ARG A 70 -4.41 1.85 14.31
CA ARG A 70 -4.65 2.11 12.89
C ARG A 70 -6.08 2.57 12.68
N ASP A 71 -6.26 3.68 11.96
CA ASP A 71 -7.55 4.35 11.85
C ASP A 71 -8.41 3.82 10.71
N LEU A 72 -7.78 3.36 9.63
CA LEU A 72 -8.48 2.81 8.47
C LEU A 72 -7.69 1.66 7.84
N ILE A 73 -8.38 0.54 7.61
CA ILE A 73 -7.84 -0.62 6.91
C ILE A 73 -8.65 -0.81 5.64
N VAL A 74 -7.97 -0.80 4.49
CA VAL A 74 -8.61 -1.04 3.20
C VAL A 74 -8.17 -2.41 2.71
N GLU A 75 -9.11 -3.34 2.62
CA GLU A 75 -8.84 -4.66 2.04
C GLU A 75 -8.88 -4.58 0.51
N SER A 76 -7.79 -5.01 -0.14
CA SER A 76 -7.71 -5.15 -1.60
C SER A 76 -7.18 -6.53 -1.98
N ALA A 77 -7.79 -7.59 -1.45
CA ALA A 77 -7.54 -8.95 -1.88
C ALA A 77 -8.22 -9.26 -3.23
N THR A 78 -7.61 -10.13 -4.04
CA THR A 78 -8.24 -10.63 -5.28
C THR A 78 -9.33 -11.63 -4.89
N GLU A 79 -10.58 -11.42 -5.34
CA GLU A 79 -11.65 -12.38 -5.14
C GLU A 79 -11.35 -13.68 -5.91
N LYS A 80 -10.90 -14.71 -5.19
CA LYS A 80 -10.98 -16.10 -5.65
C LYS A 80 -12.11 -16.76 -4.86
N GLU A 81 -13.25 -17.02 -5.52
CA GLU A 81 -14.41 -17.70 -4.93
C GLU A 81 -14.05 -19.07 -4.29
N ALA A 82 -12.97 -19.71 -4.73
CA ALA A 82 -12.47 -20.97 -4.17
C ALA A 82 -11.94 -20.88 -2.72
N VAL A 83 -11.78 -19.69 -2.14
CA VAL A 83 -11.23 -19.49 -0.78
C VAL A 83 -12.35 -19.23 0.26
N LYS A 84 -13.62 -19.45 -0.07
CA LYS A 84 -14.74 -19.14 0.85
C LYS A 84 -15.26 -20.28 1.71
N VAL A 85 -14.77 -21.53 1.56
CA VAL A 85 -15.36 -22.68 2.28
C VAL A 85 -14.55 -23.16 3.50
N GLY A 86 -13.29 -22.75 3.68
CA GLY A 86 -12.43 -23.38 4.70
C GLY A 86 -11.74 -22.48 5.73
N SER A 87 -11.58 -21.18 5.47
CA SER A 87 -10.60 -20.38 6.21
C SER A 87 -11.21 -19.13 6.83
N SER A 88 -11.74 -19.25 8.05
CA SER A 88 -11.87 -18.13 9.00
C SER A 88 -10.48 -17.71 9.52
N LYS A 89 -9.59 -17.30 8.61
CA LYS A 89 -8.33 -16.62 8.93
C LYS A 89 -8.16 -15.49 7.93
N PRO A 90 -7.74 -14.28 8.35
CA PRO A 90 -7.57 -13.16 7.44
C PRO A 90 -6.44 -13.47 6.47
N SER A 91 -6.78 -14.05 5.32
CA SER A 91 -5.90 -14.18 4.16
C SER A 91 -5.80 -12.81 3.47
N CYS A 92 -5.36 -11.79 4.21
CA CYS A 92 -5.14 -10.45 3.65
C CYS A 92 -3.94 -10.54 2.71
N ARG A 93 -4.23 -10.48 1.40
CA ARG A 93 -3.20 -10.47 0.37
C ARG A 93 -2.63 -9.08 0.15
N ILE A 94 -3.42 -8.01 0.06
CA ILE A 94 -2.87 -6.65 0.02
C ILE A 94 -3.79 -5.73 0.79
N CYS A 95 -3.35 -5.20 1.93
CA CYS A 95 -4.12 -4.24 2.71
C CYS A 95 -3.28 -2.97 2.96
N PRO A 96 -3.56 -1.85 2.27
CA PRO A 96 -3.08 -0.57 2.75
C PRO A 96 -3.77 -0.23 4.06
N ILE A 97 -2.94 0.09 5.05
CA ILE A 97 -3.37 0.51 6.37
C ILE A 97 -2.96 1.95 6.55
N ILE A 98 -3.94 2.80 6.80
CA ILE A 98 -3.81 4.25 6.79
C ILE A 98 -3.94 4.73 8.23
N ARG A 99 -3.03 5.63 8.61
CA ARG A 99 -3.10 6.39 9.85
C ARG A 99 -3.32 7.87 9.50
N PHE A 100 -4.27 8.50 10.19
CA PHE A 100 -4.61 9.92 9.97
C PHE A 100 -3.72 10.87 10.78
#